data_AF-G0GEG6-F1
#
_entry.id   AF-G0GEG6-F1
#
_cell.length_a   1.000
_cell.length_b   1.000
_cell.length_c   1.000
_cell.angle_alpha   90.00
_cell.angle_beta   90.00
_cell.angle_gamma   90.00
#
_symmetry.space_group_name_H-M   'P 1'
#
loop_
_entity.id
_entity.type
_entity.pdbx_description
1 polymer ?
#
loop_
_entity_poly.entity_id
_entity_poly.type
_entity_poly.pdbx_seq_one_letter_code
_entity_poly.pdbx_strand_id
1 'polypeptide(L)'
;MTLSREDFIFTIGYEGRTAIVDGKAKREYGKLSTMELAEKGLFRAAFCSALYSGDPEEIQAFIDYYNRVNGVREYTLEACKRLFGVDGVPEGVERVLEVR
;
A
#
# COMPACT_ATOMS: atom_id res chain seq x y z
N MET A 1 -1.88 8.19 17.04
CA MET A 1 -0.69 7.44 16.60
C MET A 1 -0.67 7.50 15.09
N THR A 2 0.50 7.61 14.47
CA THR A 2 0.62 7.44 13.01
C THR A 2 0.95 5.99 12.73
N LEU A 3 0.21 5.34 11.83
CA LEU A 3 0.57 4.00 11.37
C LEU A 3 1.98 4.01 10.80
N SER A 4 2.80 3.00 11.05
CA SER A 4 4.05 2.89 10.29
C SER A 4 3.77 2.53 8.83
N ARG A 5 4.71 2.79 7.93
CA ARG A 5 4.62 2.37 6.53
C ARG A 5 4.35 0.87 6.43
N GLU A 6 5.11 0.08 7.16
CA GLU A 6 5.02 -1.39 7.15
C GLU A 6 3.66 -1.88 7.62
N ASP A 7 3.09 -1.26 8.67
CA ASP A 7 1.74 -1.58 9.13
C ASP A 7 0.71 -1.22 8.06
N PHE A 8 0.87 -0.09 7.38
CA PHE A 8 -0.13 0.41 6.43
C PHE A 8 -0.20 -0.47 5.19
N ILE A 9 0.95 -0.80 4.59
CA ILE A 9 1.00 -1.59 3.36
C ILE A 9 0.48 -3.03 3.56
N PHE A 10 0.55 -3.57 4.78
CA PHE A 10 0.06 -4.90 5.14
C PHE A 10 -1.18 -4.89 6.04
N THR A 11 -1.87 -3.75 6.16
CA THR A 11 -3.19 -3.73 6.79
C THR A 11 -4.20 -4.45 5.90
N ILE A 12 -4.84 -5.47 6.47
CA ILE A 12 -5.86 -6.31 5.83
C ILE A 12 -7.28 -5.93 6.25
N GLY A 13 -7.44 -5.11 7.30
CA GLY A 13 -8.73 -4.63 7.76
C GLY A 13 -8.63 -3.74 9.00
N TYR A 14 -9.77 -3.23 9.45
CA TYR A 14 -9.87 -2.41 10.66
C TYR A 14 -10.99 -2.91 11.57
N GLU A 15 -10.75 -2.91 12.87
CA GLU A 15 -11.74 -3.15 13.91
C GLU A 15 -11.80 -1.93 14.84
N GLY A 16 -12.80 -1.07 14.63
CA GLY A 16 -12.87 0.22 15.30
C GLY A 16 -11.63 1.07 15.00
N ARG A 17 -10.83 1.37 16.03
CA ARG A 17 -9.56 2.10 15.91
C ARG A 17 -8.32 1.20 15.90
N THR A 18 -8.51 -0.09 15.64
CA THR A 18 -7.43 -1.07 15.52
C THR A 18 -7.20 -1.41 14.06
N ALA A 19 -5.97 -1.25 13.56
CA ALA A 19 -5.55 -1.81 12.28
C ALA A 19 -5.16 -3.27 12.45
N ILE A 20 -5.72 -4.15 11.61
CA ILE A 20 -5.40 -5.57 11.56
C ILE A 20 -4.36 -5.78 10.46
N VAL A 21 -3.18 -6.25 10.82
CA VAL A 21 -2.00 -6.32 9.94
C VAL A 21 -1.59 -7.76 9.70
N ASP A 22 -1.32 -8.13 8.45
CA ASP A 22 -0.68 -9.41 8.12
C ASP A 22 0.79 -9.37 8.56
N GLY A 23 1.06 -9.98 9.72
CA GLY A 23 2.39 -9.97 10.31
C GLY A 23 3.40 -10.80 9.51
N LYS A 24 2.97 -11.85 8.81
CA LYS A 24 3.88 -12.65 7.97
C LYS A 24 4.35 -11.85 6.77
N ALA A 25 3.43 -11.25 6.01
CA ALA A 25 3.77 -10.42 4.87
C ALA A 25 4.62 -9.20 5.30
N LYS A 26 4.30 -8.59 6.44
CA LYS A 26 5.09 -7.50 7.03
C LYS A 26 6.55 -7.89 7.28
N ARG A 27 6.79 -9.05 7.91
CA ARG A 27 8.17 -9.51 8.17
C ARG A 27 8.93 -9.86 6.89
N GLU A 28 8.23 -10.43 5.91
CA GLU A 28 8.85 -10.89 4.66
C GLU A 28 9.16 -9.75 3.69
N TYR A 29 8.29 -8.75 3.62
CA TYR A 29 8.31 -7.74 2.56
C TYR A 29 8.30 -6.28 3.06
N GLY A 30 8.17 -6.03 4.38
CA GLY A 30 8.03 -4.67 4.96
C GLY A 30 9.16 -3.71 4.59
N LYS A 31 10.37 -4.24 4.46
CA LYS A 31 11.57 -3.45 4.15
C LYS A 31 11.78 -3.15 2.67
N LEU A 32 10.99 -3.76 1.79
CA LEU A 32 11.07 -3.53 0.36
C LEU A 32 10.54 -2.15 0.02
N SER A 33 11.17 -1.48 -0.94
CA SER A 33 10.71 -0.22 -1.54
C SER A 33 9.41 -0.40 -2.33
N THR A 34 8.79 0.71 -2.72
CA THR A 34 7.61 0.70 -3.61
C THR A 34 7.84 -0.13 -4.87
N MET A 35 8.99 0.06 -5.52
CA MET A 35 9.29 -0.63 -6.78
C MET A 35 9.63 -2.11 -6.57
N GLU A 36 10.36 -2.46 -5.52
CA GLU A 36 10.62 -3.88 -5.20
C GLU A 36 9.31 -4.64 -4.88
N LEU A 37 8.35 -3.98 -4.21
CA LEU A 37 7.01 -4.54 -3.99
C LEU A 37 6.27 -4.72 -5.32
N ALA A 38 6.30 -3.72 -6.20
CA ALA A 38 5.63 -3.77 -7.50
C ALA A 38 6.21 -4.87 -8.40
N GLU A 39 7.54 -5.01 -8.44
CA GLU A 39 8.25 -6.03 -9.21
C GLU A 39 7.98 -7.46 -8.74
N LYS A 40 7.66 -7.62 -7.44
CA LYS A 40 7.18 -8.91 -6.88
C LYS A 40 5.70 -9.16 -7.13
N GLY A 41 4.98 -8.26 -7.79
CA GLY A 41 3.54 -8.36 -8.03
C GLY A 41 2.68 -8.00 -6.81
N LEU A 42 3.25 -7.45 -5.74
CA LEU A 42 2.54 -7.01 -4.54
C LEU A 42 1.92 -5.62 -4.77
N PHE A 43 1.08 -5.49 -5.81
CA PHE A 43 0.65 -4.18 -6.33
C PHE A 43 -0.10 -3.31 -5.33
N ARG A 44 -0.98 -3.90 -4.50
CA ARG A 44 -1.67 -3.12 -3.45
C ARG A 44 -0.68 -2.59 -2.41
N ALA A 45 0.27 -3.42 -1.98
CA ALA A 45 1.28 -3.00 -1.00
C ALA A 45 2.21 -1.93 -1.58
N ALA A 46 2.60 -2.06 -2.86
CA ALA A 46 3.37 -1.06 -3.58
C ALA A 46 2.59 0.28 -3.69
N PHE A 47 1.31 0.22 -4.06
CA PHE A 47 0.48 1.43 -4.13
C PHE A 47 0.33 2.11 -2.76
N CYS A 48 0.05 1.35 -1.70
CA CYS A 48 0.02 1.88 -0.33
C CYS A 48 1.38 2.48 0.07
N SER A 49 2.50 1.85 -0.32
CA SER A 49 3.83 2.37 -0.05
C SER A 49 4.04 3.76 -0.67
N ALA A 50 3.67 3.90 -1.94
CA ALA A 50 3.76 5.17 -2.65
C ALA A 50 2.83 6.24 -2.05
N LEU A 51 1.61 5.88 -1.67
CA LEU A 51 0.70 6.80 -0.97
C LEU A 51 1.25 7.24 0.38
N TYR A 52 1.93 6.35 1.09
CA TYR A 52 2.52 6.65 2.40
C TYR A 52 3.71 7.60 2.31
N SER A 53 4.53 7.52 1.25
CA SER A 53 5.65 8.44 1.07
C SER A 53 5.19 9.87 0.82
N GLY A 54 4.01 10.04 0.22
CA GLY A 54 3.47 11.35 -0.15
C GLY A 54 4.25 12.03 -1.29
N ASP A 55 5.20 11.32 -1.90
CA ASP A 55 6.03 11.81 -2.99
C ASP A 55 5.30 11.60 -4.34
N PRO A 56 4.95 12.68 -5.06
CA PRO A 56 4.29 12.57 -6.36
C PRO A 56 5.12 11.79 -7.39
N GLU A 57 6.45 11.85 -7.34
CA GLU A 57 7.31 11.14 -8.29
C GLU A 57 7.26 9.62 -8.04
N GLU A 58 7.27 9.20 -6.77
CA GLU A 58 7.16 7.78 -6.41
C GLU A 58 5.78 7.21 -6.74
N ILE A 59 4.72 7.99 -6.53
CA ILE A 59 3.35 7.62 -6.94
C ILE A 59 3.27 7.45 -8.45
N GLN A 60 3.81 8.39 -9.21
CA GLN A 60 3.80 8.32 -10.68
C GLN A 60 4.62 7.13 -11.18
N ALA A 61 5.79 6.88 -10.60
CA ALA A 61 6.64 5.73 -10.96
C ALA A 61 5.91 4.39 -10.78
N PHE A 62 5.17 4.21 -9.69
CA PHE A 62 4.33 3.03 -9.49
C PHE A 62 3.23 2.92 -10.55
N ILE A 63 2.51 4.01 -10.82
CA ILE A 63 1.40 4.02 -11.79
C ILE A 63 1.91 3.67 -13.19
N ASP A 64 3.03 4.27 -13.62
CA ASP A 64 3.66 3.99 -14.91
C ASP A 64 4.09 2.53 -15.01
N TYR A 65 4.69 1.98 -13.95
CA TYR A 65 5.03 0.57 -13.86
C TYR A 65 3.80 -0.32 -13.98
N TYR A 66 2.74 -0.03 -13.20
CA TYR A 66 1.51 -0.80 -13.17
C TYR A 66 0.80 -0.80 -14.54
N ASN A 67 0.72 0.35 -15.20
CA ASN A 67 0.17 0.49 -16.54
C ASN A 67 0.95 -0.33 -17.56
N ARG A 68 2.29 -0.24 -17.53
CA ARG A 68 3.17 -0.97 -18.45
C ARG A 68 2.99 -2.48 -18.34
N VAL A 69 2.89 -3.04 -17.13
CA VAL A 69 2.79 -4.50 -16.95
C VAL A 69 1.37 -5.04 -17.15
N ASN A 70 0.33 -4.22 -17.07
CA ASN A 70 -1.07 -4.64 -17.25
C ASN A 70 -1.67 -4.29 -18.62
N GLY A 71 -0.93 -3.61 -19.50
CA GLY A 71 -1.06 -3.65 -20.96
C GLY A 71 -2.38 -3.21 -21.61
N VAL A 72 -3.42 -2.80 -20.87
CA VAL A 72 -4.76 -2.63 -21.46
C VAL A 72 -5.49 -1.35 -20.97
N ARG A 73 -5.00 -0.66 -19.93
CA ARG A 73 -5.64 0.56 -19.41
C ARG A 73 -4.61 1.55 -18.87
N GLU A 74 -4.76 2.83 -19.21
CA GLU A 74 -4.07 3.93 -18.55
C GLU A 74 -4.77 4.24 -17.22
N TYR A 75 -4.34 3.57 -16.15
CA TYR A 75 -4.80 3.89 -14.81
C TYR A 75 -4.21 5.23 -14.37
N THR A 76 -5.09 6.08 -13.83
CA THR A 76 -4.74 7.30 -13.09
C THR A 76 -4.62 7.00 -11.61
N LEU A 77 -4.08 7.94 -10.81
CA LEU A 77 -4.06 7.83 -9.34
C LEU A 77 -5.45 7.49 -8.79
N GLU A 78 -6.47 8.22 -9.21
CA GLU A 78 -7.86 8.00 -8.78
C GLU A 78 -8.42 6.65 -9.24
N ALA A 79 -8.01 6.15 -10.40
CA ALA A 79 -8.36 4.81 -10.83
C ALA A 79 -7.69 3.73 -9.96
N CYS A 80 -6.42 3.92 -9.59
CA CYS A 80 -5.69 3.03 -8.68
C CYS A 80 -6.31 3.03 -7.27
N LYS A 81 -6.71 4.20 -6.73
CA LYS A 81 -7.42 4.28 -5.44
C LYS A 81 -8.67 3.40 -5.42
N ARG A 82 -9.51 3.52 -6.47
CA ARG A 82 -10.71 2.69 -6.64
C ARG A 82 -10.40 1.22 -6.83
N LEU A 83 -9.36 0.91 -7.61
CA LEU A 83 -8.95 -0.46 -7.90
C LEU A 83 -8.48 -1.21 -6.65
N PHE A 84 -7.66 -0.55 -5.82
CA PHE A 84 -7.07 -1.14 -4.62
C PHE A 84 -7.88 -0.92 -3.34
N GLY A 85 -8.94 -0.11 -3.40
CA GLY A 85 -9.77 0.24 -2.25
C GLY A 85 -9.00 1.02 -1.19
N VAL A 86 -8.17 1.98 -1.62
CA VAL A 86 -7.30 2.77 -0.73
C VAL A 86 -7.35 4.23 -1.16
N ASP A 87 -7.92 5.10 -0.33
CA ASP A 87 -7.97 6.54 -0.60
C ASP A 87 -6.75 7.31 -0.06
N GLY A 88 -6.06 6.76 0.95
CA GLY A 88 -4.90 7.36 1.60
C GLY A 88 -4.48 6.61 2.86
N VAL A 89 -3.51 7.17 3.58
CA VAL A 89 -3.10 6.66 4.90
C VAL A 89 -4.23 6.95 5.90
N PRO A 90 -4.74 5.96 6.65
CA PRO A 90 -5.85 6.15 7.57
C PRO A 90 -5.48 7.08 8.72
N GLU A 91 -6.42 7.94 9.11
CA GLU A 91 -6.34 8.73 10.33
C GLU A 91 -7.07 8.05 11.49
N GLY A 92 -6.73 8.41 12.72
CA GLY A 92 -7.47 7.97 13.91
C GLY A 92 -7.22 6.52 14.36
N VAL A 93 -6.21 5.85 13.83
CA VAL A 93 -5.79 4.53 14.34
C VAL A 93 -5.04 4.70 15.67
N GLU A 94 -5.47 3.94 16.67
CA GLU A 94 -4.94 3.96 18.04
C GLU A 94 -4.19 2.67 18.39
N ARG A 95 -4.42 1.59 17.65
CA ARG A 95 -3.80 0.27 17.89
C ARG A 95 -3.49 -0.46 16.59
N VAL A 96 -2.43 -1.27 16.62
CA VAL A 96 -2.12 -2.26 15.58
C VAL A 96 -2.18 -3.65 16.20
N LEU A 97 -2.87 -4.57 15.53
CA LEU A 97 -2.90 -5.99 15.86
C LEU A 97 -2.33 -6.78 14.67
N GLU A 98 -1.15 -7.38 14.85
CA GLU A 98 -0.60 -8.30 13.87
C GLU A 98 -1.27 -9.67 13.99
N VAL A 99 -1.88 -10.14 12.91
CA VAL A 99 -2.43 -11.48 12.75
C VAL A 99 -1.54 -12.29 11.80
N ARG A 100 -1.61 -13.61 11.94
CA ARG A 100 -0.65 -14.54 11.32
C ARG A 100 -0.56 -14.43 9.81
#